data_AF-A0A224XSV0-F1
#
_entry.id   AF-A0A224XSV0-F1
#
_cell.length_a   1.000
_cell.length_b   1.000
_cell.length_c   1.000
_cell.angle_alpha   90.00
_cell.angle_beta   90.00
_cell.angle_gamma   90.00
#
_symmetry.space_group_name_H-M   'P 1'
#
loop_
_entity.id
_entity.type
_entity.pdbx_description
1 polymer ?
#
loop_
_entity_poly.entity_id
_entity_poly.type
_entity_poly.pdbx_seq_one_letter_code
_entity_poly.pdbx_strand_id
1 'polypeptide(L)'
;DVSQWYETLGVPCNSDQETVRAAYINLVKRFHPDSKSSEADVNKFQEIERAYRNLQDKFCRERFNKNDCEGEYGLYYNEKNDEPIDHIAPQHRQYLSYAGIGSGTPYQRQKQHAKHKAAKAMENVTDFRINKMQDCSNKSLTVKESRKKAKDIKTKFGVDRLVEDLIQESMSKGEFDNLRGKGKPLKNLHRTHNPYVDFVTHKMNEVLIDNGFTPGWITLQKEIAEHRENIKNRLITDRAKIGPLPLSQEEQLFWEETKIRLAVEVKILNSKIDHYNLVVPLLSKQQFHFNLNKEAEKILQTEDSDDDCLER
;
A
#
# COMPACT_ATOMS: atom_id res chain seq x y z
N ASP A 1 -2.47 40.33 32.93
CA ASP A 1 -2.56 38.89 33.23
C ASP A 1 -1.29 38.13 32.90
N VAL A 2 -0.85 38.09 31.64
CA VAL A 2 0.32 37.29 31.24
C VAL A 2 1.64 37.72 31.91
N SER A 3 1.90 39.04 32.05
CA SER A 3 3.11 39.56 32.72
C SER A 3 3.22 39.12 34.18
N GLN A 4 2.07 39.06 34.87
CA GLN A 4 2.01 38.71 36.29
C GLN A 4 2.46 37.27 36.53
N TRP A 5 2.18 36.34 35.60
CA TRP A 5 2.61 34.94 35.72
C TRP A 5 4.11 34.75 35.51
N TYR A 6 4.73 35.55 34.65
CA TYR A 6 6.19 35.57 34.48
C TYR A 6 6.88 36.14 35.73
N GLU A 7 6.30 37.20 36.33
CA GLU A 7 6.77 37.79 37.58
C GLU A 7 6.68 36.81 38.77
N THR A 8 5.57 36.06 38.90
CA THR A 8 5.42 35.03 39.96
C THR A 8 6.47 33.92 39.87
N LEU A 9 6.91 33.57 38.66
CA LEU A 9 7.97 32.57 38.46
C LEU A 9 9.38 33.15 38.51
N GLY A 10 9.53 34.48 38.59
CA GLY A 10 10.81 35.18 38.61
C GLY A 10 11.56 35.13 37.27
N VAL A 11 10.83 35.09 36.16
CA VAL A 11 11.35 34.89 34.81
C VAL A 11 10.97 36.11 33.93
N PRO A 12 11.83 36.58 33.00
CA PRO A 12 11.47 37.69 32.12
C PRO A 12 10.33 37.33 31.14
N CYS A 13 9.55 38.32 30.73
CA CYS A 13 8.33 38.13 29.92
C CYS A 13 8.53 37.48 28.53
N ASN A 14 9.78 37.38 28.04
CA ASN A 14 10.13 36.81 26.74
C ASN A 14 10.93 35.49 26.86
N SER A 15 10.78 34.78 27.97
CA SER A 15 11.51 33.55 28.24
C SER A 15 10.96 32.32 27.50
N ASP A 16 11.87 31.46 27.05
CA ASP A 16 11.57 30.19 26.40
C ASP A 16 10.89 29.20 27.35
N GLN A 17 10.10 28.28 26.80
CA GLN A 17 9.38 27.26 27.56
C GLN A 17 10.29 26.43 28.49
N GLU A 18 11.52 26.15 28.05
CA GLU A 18 12.51 25.41 28.84
C GLU A 18 12.96 26.18 30.08
N THR A 19 13.15 27.50 29.94
CA THR A 19 13.55 28.38 31.05
C THR A 19 12.42 28.54 32.08
N VAL A 20 11.17 28.65 31.62
CA VAL A 20 9.97 28.66 32.48
C VAL A 20 9.83 27.34 33.23
N ARG A 21 10.05 26.21 32.56
CA ARG A 21 10.03 24.87 33.18
C ARG A 21 11.12 24.70 34.24
N ALA A 22 12.34 25.15 33.96
CA ALA A 22 13.45 25.07 34.91
C ALA A 22 13.18 25.92 36.17
N ALA A 23 12.67 27.15 35.99
CA ALA A 23 12.30 28.03 37.10
C ALA A 23 11.19 27.41 37.97
N TYR A 24 10.15 26.85 37.34
CA TYR A 24 9.08 26.13 38.03
C TYR A 24 9.62 24.96 38.87
N ILE A 25 10.47 24.10 38.30
CA ILE A 25 11.05 22.95 39.02
C ILE A 25 11.86 23.41 40.24
N ASN A 26 12.60 24.52 40.13
CA ASN A 26 13.38 25.06 41.25
C ASN A 26 12.48 25.63 42.35
N LEU A 27 11.38 26.30 42.00
CA LEU A 27 10.41 26.82 42.95
C LEU A 27 9.63 25.71 43.65
N VAL A 28 9.18 24.69 42.91
CA VAL A 28 8.51 23.51 43.48
C VAL A 28 9.40 22.81 44.50
N LYS A 29 10.69 22.61 44.20
CA LYS A 29 11.63 22.01 45.16
C LYS A 29 11.78 22.79 46.47
N ARG A 30 11.56 24.11 46.43
CA ARG A 30 11.68 25.00 47.61
C ARG A 30 10.37 25.13 48.39
N PHE A 31 9.24 25.21 47.69
CA PHE A 31 7.93 25.57 48.27
C PHE A 31 6.96 24.39 48.41
N HIS A 32 7.32 23.18 47.95
CA HIS A 32 6.45 22.02 48.09
C HIS A 32 6.22 21.67 49.58
N PRO A 33 4.97 21.36 50.00
CA PRO A 33 4.64 21.09 51.40
C PRO A 33 5.36 19.87 52.00
N ASP A 34 5.77 18.94 51.14
CA ASP A 34 6.56 17.75 51.51
C ASP A 34 8.08 17.95 51.32
N SER A 35 8.50 19.17 50.98
CA SER A 35 9.94 19.47 50.92
C SER A 35 10.49 19.66 52.33
N LYS A 36 11.70 19.20 52.58
CA LYS A 36 12.42 19.39 53.87
C LYS A 36 12.92 20.84 54.06
N SER A 37 12.44 21.79 53.27
CA SER A 37 12.87 23.19 53.26
C SER A 37 12.06 24.01 54.26
N SER A 38 12.70 24.96 54.95
CA SER A 38 12.04 25.89 55.88
C SER A 38 11.11 26.91 55.20
N GLU A 39 11.14 26.98 53.87
CA GLU A 39 10.34 27.91 53.06
C GLU A 39 9.06 27.26 52.49
N ALA A 40 8.68 26.06 52.94
CA ALA A 40 7.53 25.33 52.43
C ALA A 40 6.20 26.03 52.78
N ASP A 41 5.55 26.62 51.76
CA ASP A 41 4.31 27.38 51.88
C ASP A 41 3.26 26.87 50.86
N VAL A 42 2.14 26.34 51.36
CA VAL A 42 1.06 25.79 50.51
C VAL A 42 0.44 26.84 49.59
N ASN A 43 0.23 28.05 50.08
CA ASN A 43 -0.42 29.12 49.31
C ASN A 43 0.47 29.61 48.14
N LYS A 44 1.77 29.80 48.41
CA LYS A 44 2.74 30.19 47.38
C LYS A 44 2.88 29.10 46.31
N PHE A 45 2.88 27.84 46.73
CA PHE A 45 2.91 26.72 45.79
C PHE A 45 1.71 26.73 44.83
N GLN A 46 0.50 26.99 45.32
CA GLN A 46 -0.70 27.10 44.48
C GLN A 46 -0.62 28.27 43.49
N GLU A 47 -0.06 29.41 43.90
CA GLU A 47 0.16 30.56 43.01
C GLU A 47 1.16 30.24 41.88
N ILE A 48 2.27 29.58 42.24
CA ILE A 48 3.29 29.10 41.29
C ILE A 48 2.71 28.10 40.30
N GLU A 49 1.88 27.16 40.77
CA GLU A 49 1.22 26.17 39.91
C GLU A 49 0.23 26.81 38.95
N ARG A 50 -0.59 27.75 39.43
CA ARG A 50 -1.53 28.52 38.59
C ARG A 50 -0.81 29.32 37.52
N ALA A 51 0.28 30.01 37.87
CA ALA A 51 1.10 30.76 36.92
C ALA A 51 1.71 29.84 35.85
N TYR A 52 2.28 28.71 36.25
CA TYR A 52 2.89 27.75 35.33
C TYR A 52 1.86 27.12 34.36
N ARG A 53 0.68 26.71 34.86
CA ARG A 53 -0.41 26.16 34.03
C ARG A 53 -0.87 27.15 32.95
N ASN A 54 -1.05 28.41 33.31
CA ASN A 54 -1.49 29.45 32.37
C ASN A 54 -0.42 29.77 31.31
N LEU A 55 0.86 29.77 31.68
CA LEU A 55 1.96 29.92 30.71
C LEU A 55 2.07 28.71 29.78
N GLN A 56 1.86 27.49 30.29
CA GLN A 56 1.85 26.29 29.46
C GLN A 56 0.70 26.32 28.43
N ASP A 57 -0.49 26.77 28.82
CA ASP A 57 -1.61 26.97 27.88
C ASP A 57 -1.29 28.03 26.83
N LYS A 58 -0.65 29.15 27.22
CA LYS A 58 -0.16 30.16 26.27
C LYS A 58 0.83 29.56 25.25
N PHE A 59 1.83 28.79 25.69
CA PHE A 59 2.78 28.14 24.78
C PHE A 59 2.12 27.11 23.87
N CYS A 60 1.13 26.35 24.39
CA CYS A 60 0.32 25.47 23.56
C CYS A 60 -0.42 26.26 22.48
N ARG A 61 -1.15 27.32 22.83
CA ARG A 61 -1.89 28.16 21.88
C ARG A 61 -0.97 28.85 20.87
N GLU A 62 0.22 29.29 21.28
CA GLU A 62 1.20 29.89 20.37
C GLU A 62 1.78 28.86 19.39
N ARG A 63 2.00 27.61 19.82
CA ARG A 63 2.34 26.50 18.90
C ARG A 63 1.19 26.19 17.95
N PHE A 64 -0.05 26.20 18.42
CA PHE A 64 -1.23 25.95 17.57
C PHE A 64 -1.50 27.09 16.56
N ASN A 65 -1.15 28.34 16.90
CA ASN A 65 -1.33 29.49 15.99
C ASN A 65 -0.18 29.67 14.99
N LYS A 66 1.00 29.06 15.22
CA LYS A 66 2.15 29.11 14.31
C LYS A 66 2.42 27.72 13.73
N ASN A 67 1.85 27.48 12.56
CA ASN A 67 2.20 26.39 11.63
C ASN A 67 1.93 24.96 12.12
N ASP A 68 0.69 24.50 12.02
CA ASP A 68 0.40 23.11 11.57
C ASP A 68 -1.04 22.97 11.04
N CYS A 69 -1.38 23.81 10.07
CA CYS A 69 -2.47 23.55 9.12
C CYS A 69 -1.94 22.89 7.81
N GLU A 70 -0.92 22.01 7.90
CA GLU A 70 -0.54 21.09 6.80
C GLU A 70 -0.22 19.67 7.29
N GLY A 71 -0.89 19.24 8.36
CA GLY A 71 -0.97 17.84 8.79
C GLY A 71 -2.42 17.47 9.06
N GLU A 72 -3.01 16.67 8.18
CA GLU A 72 -4.43 16.25 8.12
C GLU A 72 -4.96 15.50 9.37
N TYR A 73 -4.20 15.37 10.46
CA TYR A 73 -4.59 14.54 11.60
C TYR A 73 -4.08 15.08 12.95
N GLY A 74 -4.93 15.82 13.67
CA GLY A 74 -4.75 16.24 15.07
C GLY A 74 -6.06 16.08 15.85
N LEU A 75 -6.02 15.29 16.93
CA LEU A 75 -7.14 14.54 17.52
C LEU A 75 -8.06 15.31 18.48
N TYR A 76 -9.36 14.95 18.42
CA TYR A 76 -10.33 14.68 19.50
C TYR A 76 -11.10 15.83 20.20
N TYR A 77 -12.42 15.78 19.97
CA TYR A 77 -13.55 16.39 20.69
C TYR A 77 -13.50 17.90 20.96
N ASN A 78 -13.86 18.69 19.95
CA ASN A 78 -14.88 19.69 20.21
C ASN A 78 -16.23 19.02 19.94
N GLU A 79 -17.10 18.98 20.96
CA GLU A 79 -18.54 18.93 20.70
C GLU A 79 -18.81 20.05 19.70
N LYS A 80 -19.00 19.69 18.43
CA LYS A 80 -19.61 20.60 17.50
C LYS A 80 -21.00 20.83 18.08
N ASN A 81 -21.20 21.98 18.71
CA ASN A 81 -22.52 22.56 18.78
C ASN A 81 -23.10 22.38 17.37
N ASP A 82 -24.25 21.72 17.28
CA ASP A 82 -25.00 21.55 16.05
C ASP A 82 -25.42 22.95 15.55
N GLU A 83 -24.47 23.67 14.96
CA GLU A 83 -24.74 24.81 14.10
C GLU A 83 -25.58 24.23 12.95
N PRO A 84 -26.82 24.71 12.74
CA PRO A 84 -27.66 24.21 11.68
C PRO A 84 -26.91 24.36 10.36
N ILE A 85 -26.70 23.25 9.67
CA ILE A 85 -26.17 23.31 8.31
C ILE A 85 -27.27 23.92 7.46
N ASP A 86 -27.20 25.22 7.20
CA ASP A 86 -28.05 25.88 6.22
C ASP A 86 -27.73 25.31 4.83
N HIS A 87 -28.50 24.31 4.41
CA HIS A 87 -28.48 23.81 3.05
C HIS A 87 -29.01 24.88 2.11
N ILE A 88 -28.12 25.69 1.54
CA ILE A 88 -28.47 26.52 0.39
C ILE A 88 -28.51 25.60 -0.83
N ALA A 89 -29.71 25.09 -1.14
CA ALA A 89 -29.96 24.36 -2.37
C ALA A 89 -29.45 25.21 -3.56
N PRO A 90 -28.55 24.68 -4.41
CA PRO A 90 -27.94 25.49 -5.46
C PRO A 90 -29.01 26.04 -6.42
N GLN A 91 -29.29 27.35 -6.34
CA GLN A 91 -30.21 28.05 -7.23
C GLN A 91 -29.56 28.26 -8.60
N HIS A 92 -29.43 27.20 -9.39
CA HIS A 92 -29.01 27.34 -10.78
C HIS A 92 -29.64 26.25 -11.64
N ARG A 93 -30.93 26.43 -11.93
CA ARG A 93 -31.47 26.01 -13.22
C ARG A 93 -30.89 26.92 -14.30
N GLN A 94 -29.61 26.74 -14.62
CA GLN A 94 -29.07 27.24 -15.88
C GLN A 94 -29.61 26.31 -16.97
N TYR A 95 -30.61 26.76 -17.73
CA TYR A 95 -31.04 26.04 -18.92
C TYR A 95 -29.84 25.95 -19.87
N LEU A 96 -29.47 24.73 -20.29
CA LEU A 96 -28.50 24.51 -21.36
C LEU A 96 -28.97 25.30 -22.60
N SER A 97 -28.32 26.42 -22.90
CA SER A 97 -28.55 27.11 -24.16
C SER A 97 -27.91 26.25 -25.25
N TYR A 98 -28.72 25.69 -26.16
CA TYR A 98 -28.26 24.85 -27.27
C TYR A 98 -27.58 25.68 -28.38
N ALA A 99 -26.88 26.76 -28.01
CA ALA A 99 -26.23 27.72 -28.91
C ALA A 99 -27.14 28.28 -30.03
N GLY A 100 -28.46 28.27 -29.82
CA GLY A 100 -29.46 28.67 -30.83
C GLY A 100 -29.78 27.58 -31.87
N ILE A 101 -29.24 26.37 -31.75
CA ILE A 101 -29.51 25.25 -32.65
C ILE A 101 -30.83 24.57 -32.27
N GLY A 102 -31.76 24.58 -33.23
CA GLY A 102 -33.00 23.82 -33.20
C GLY A 102 -34.23 24.64 -32.81
N SER A 103 -35.39 24.16 -33.26
CA SER A 103 -36.71 24.76 -32.99
C SER A 103 -37.65 23.74 -32.33
N GLY A 104 -38.68 24.23 -31.63
CA GLY A 104 -39.66 23.38 -30.96
C GLY A 104 -39.45 23.24 -29.45
N THR A 105 -39.96 22.15 -28.86
CA THR A 105 -39.94 21.95 -27.40
C THR A 105 -38.52 21.76 -26.87
N PRO A 106 -38.24 22.00 -25.57
CA PRO A 106 -36.90 21.79 -25.00
C PRO A 106 -36.31 20.41 -25.27
N TYR A 107 -37.13 19.35 -25.22
CA TYR A 107 -36.73 17.98 -25.54
C TYR A 107 -36.35 17.80 -27.02
N GLN A 108 -37.11 18.40 -27.95
CA GLN A 108 -36.80 18.35 -29.38
C GLN A 108 -35.49 19.08 -29.69
N ARG A 109 -35.27 20.26 -29.09
CA ARG A 109 -34.01 21.00 -29.22
C ARG A 109 -32.82 20.24 -28.65
N GLN A 110 -32.97 19.58 -27.50
CA GLN A 110 -31.93 18.71 -26.94
C GLN A 110 -31.53 17.61 -27.92
N LYS A 111 -32.52 16.92 -28.51
CA LYS A 111 -32.28 15.84 -29.47
C LYS A 111 -31.59 16.34 -30.74
N GLN A 112 -31.98 17.52 -31.23
CA GLN A 112 -31.35 18.15 -32.40
C GLN A 112 -29.91 18.61 -32.09
N HIS A 113 -29.68 19.24 -30.93
CA HIS A 113 -28.34 19.64 -30.50
C HIS A 113 -27.42 18.43 -30.30
N ALA A 114 -27.93 17.32 -29.75
CA ALA A 114 -27.19 16.07 -29.64
C ALA A 114 -26.78 15.53 -31.02
N LYS A 115 -27.69 15.58 -32.02
CA LYS A 115 -27.36 15.22 -33.42
C LYS A 115 -26.30 16.15 -34.02
N HIS A 116 -26.44 17.46 -33.84
CA HIS A 116 -25.49 18.45 -34.33
C HIS A 116 -24.10 18.26 -33.70
N LYS A 117 -24.03 17.98 -32.39
CA LYS A 117 -22.79 17.70 -31.68
C LYS A 117 -22.10 16.43 -32.22
N ALA A 118 -22.87 15.39 -32.53
CA ALA A 118 -22.35 14.17 -33.14
C ALA A 118 -21.80 14.43 -34.55
N ALA A 119 -22.53 15.19 -35.39
CA ALA A 119 -22.08 15.55 -36.74
C ALA A 119 -20.77 16.36 -36.69
N LYS A 120 -20.70 17.38 -35.84
CA LYS A 120 -19.48 18.19 -35.66
C LYS A 120 -18.30 17.38 -35.13
N ALA A 121 -18.54 16.42 -34.24
CA ALA A 121 -17.49 15.51 -33.78
C ALA A 121 -16.96 14.63 -34.92
N MET A 122 -17.82 14.17 -35.83
CA MET A 122 -17.40 13.40 -37.00
C MET A 122 -16.55 14.25 -37.95
N GLU A 123 -16.95 15.49 -38.23
CA GLU A 123 -16.20 16.44 -39.05
C GLU A 123 -14.81 16.74 -38.45
N ASN A 124 -14.73 17.03 -37.15
CA ASN A 124 -13.45 17.24 -36.47
C ASN A 124 -12.53 16.00 -36.56
N VAL A 125 -13.09 14.79 -36.50
CA VAL A 125 -12.32 13.54 -36.64
C VAL A 125 -11.84 13.35 -38.07
N THR A 126 -12.64 13.70 -39.08
CA THR A 126 -12.21 13.64 -40.48
C THR A 126 -11.11 14.65 -40.76
N ASP A 127 -11.24 15.88 -40.27
CA ASP A 127 -10.23 16.94 -40.44
C ASP A 127 -8.91 16.55 -39.78
N PHE A 128 -8.97 16.00 -38.56
CA PHE A 128 -7.78 15.50 -37.87
C PHE A 128 -7.10 14.36 -38.64
N ARG A 129 -7.87 13.44 -39.24
CA ARG A 129 -7.31 12.36 -40.07
C ARG A 129 -6.66 12.90 -41.35
N ILE A 130 -7.26 13.89 -41.98
CA ILE A 130 -6.72 14.53 -43.19
C ILE A 130 -5.39 15.21 -42.86
N ASN A 131 -5.33 16.02 -41.80
CA ASN A 131 -4.09 16.67 -41.35
C ASN A 131 -3.01 15.64 -41.01
N LYS A 132 -3.39 14.56 -40.29
CA LYS A 132 -2.45 13.50 -39.95
C LYS A 132 -1.94 12.72 -41.16
N MET A 133 -2.76 12.52 -42.20
CA MET A 133 -2.31 11.92 -43.46
C MET A 133 -1.34 12.83 -44.22
N GLN A 134 -1.55 14.14 -44.19
CA GLN A 134 -0.60 15.11 -44.75
C GLN A 134 0.75 15.04 -44.00
N ASP A 135 0.75 14.94 -42.66
CA ASP A 135 1.97 14.80 -41.86
C ASP A 135 2.70 13.46 -42.11
N CYS A 136 1.95 12.38 -42.37
CA CYS A 136 2.49 11.03 -42.60
C CYS A 136 3.19 10.86 -43.96
N SER A 137 3.03 11.79 -44.92
CA SER A 137 3.77 11.77 -46.19
C SER A 137 5.30 11.81 -45.98
N ASN A 138 5.78 12.33 -44.85
CA ASN A 138 7.21 12.56 -44.61
C ASN A 138 7.89 11.51 -43.70
N LYS A 139 7.18 10.45 -43.24
CA LYS A 139 7.71 9.59 -42.15
C LYS A 139 7.22 8.12 -42.13
N SER A 140 7.03 7.49 -43.30
CA SER A 140 6.26 6.23 -43.42
C SER A 140 7.06 4.91 -43.53
N LEU A 141 8.35 4.86 -43.16
CA LEU A 141 9.15 3.64 -43.36
C LEU A 141 9.47 2.81 -42.11
N THR A 142 9.33 3.33 -40.89
CA THR A 142 9.84 2.63 -39.67
C THR A 142 8.78 1.94 -38.79
N VAL A 143 7.49 2.04 -39.12
CA VAL A 143 6.38 1.66 -38.18
C VAL A 143 5.72 0.30 -38.53
N LYS A 144 6.18 -0.41 -39.56
CA LYS A 144 5.49 -1.64 -40.03
C LYS A 144 5.74 -2.87 -39.15
N GLU A 145 6.85 -2.95 -38.42
CA GLU A 145 7.22 -4.14 -37.64
C GLU A 145 6.61 -4.16 -36.23
N SER A 146 6.53 -3.02 -35.54
CA SER A 146 5.95 -2.90 -34.19
C SER A 146 4.43 -3.13 -34.15
N ARG A 147 3.72 -2.88 -35.26
CA ARG A 147 2.27 -3.08 -35.37
C ARG A 147 1.83 -4.55 -35.39
N LYS A 148 2.71 -5.51 -35.69
CA LYS A 148 2.34 -6.94 -35.72
C LYS A 148 2.15 -7.50 -34.30
N LYS A 149 2.98 -7.09 -33.34
CA LYS A 149 2.92 -7.57 -31.94
C LYS A 149 1.75 -6.98 -31.15
N ALA A 150 1.34 -5.74 -31.45
CA ALA A 150 0.22 -5.08 -30.78
C ALA A 150 -1.17 -5.65 -31.14
N LYS A 151 -1.29 -6.44 -32.21
CA LYS A 151 -2.60 -6.98 -32.66
C LYS A 151 -3.13 -8.14 -31.80
N ASP A 152 -2.27 -8.77 -30.99
CA ASP A 152 -2.65 -9.94 -30.19
C ASP A 152 -3.32 -9.59 -28.84
N ILE A 153 -3.29 -8.32 -28.43
CA ILE A 153 -3.95 -7.86 -27.21
C ILE A 153 -5.38 -7.40 -27.55
N LYS A 154 -6.35 -8.29 -27.33
CA LYS A 154 -7.78 -8.05 -27.56
C LYS A 154 -8.43 -7.32 -26.37
N THR A 155 -8.05 -6.06 -26.12
CA THR A 155 -8.73 -5.18 -25.17
C THR A 155 -9.97 -4.56 -25.82
N LYS A 156 -11.11 -4.62 -25.12
CA LYS A 156 -12.45 -4.27 -25.65
C LYS A 156 -12.73 -2.76 -25.66
N PHE A 157 -11.83 -1.95 -25.09
CA PHE A 157 -11.98 -0.51 -24.94
C PHE A 157 -10.80 0.21 -25.61
N GLY A 158 -11.08 1.09 -26.57
CA GLY A 158 -10.06 1.70 -27.42
C GLY A 158 -9.07 2.62 -26.67
N VAL A 159 -9.44 3.13 -25.50
CA VAL A 159 -8.55 3.92 -24.64
C VAL A 159 -7.50 3.03 -24.00
N ASP A 160 -7.90 1.90 -23.42
CA ASP A 160 -6.99 0.95 -22.77
C ASP A 160 -5.94 0.41 -23.75
N ARG A 161 -6.34 0.17 -25.00
CA ARG A 161 -5.41 -0.24 -26.07
C ARG A 161 -4.38 0.83 -26.40
N LEU A 162 -4.80 2.10 -26.44
CA LEU A 162 -3.90 3.23 -26.74
C LEU A 162 -2.94 3.46 -25.58
N VAL A 163 -3.43 3.33 -24.34
CA VAL A 163 -2.60 3.38 -23.13
C VAL A 163 -1.57 2.25 -23.14
N GLU A 164 -1.97 1.01 -23.43
CA GLU A 164 -1.06 -0.14 -23.51
C GLU A 164 0.01 0.03 -24.60
N ASP A 165 -0.39 0.45 -25.81
CA ASP A 165 0.54 0.72 -26.91
C ASP A 165 1.56 1.80 -26.51
N LEU A 166 1.14 2.84 -25.77
CA LEU A 166 2.00 3.90 -25.25
C LEU A 166 2.97 3.37 -24.18
N ILE A 167 2.48 2.54 -23.25
CA ILE A 167 3.31 1.93 -22.20
C ILE A 167 4.37 1.03 -22.84
N GLN A 168 4.01 0.19 -23.81
CA GLN A 168 4.96 -0.67 -24.50
C GLN A 168 5.99 0.12 -25.32
N GLU A 169 5.57 1.17 -26.00
CA GLU A 169 6.48 2.08 -26.70
C GLU A 169 7.47 2.72 -25.73
N SER A 170 7.00 3.25 -24.60
CA SER A 170 7.85 3.83 -23.55
C SER A 170 8.76 2.81 -22.86
N MET A 171 8.31 1.55 -22.66
CA MET A 171 9.15 0.45 -22.16
C MET A 171 10.26 0.11 -23.15
N SER A 172 9.95 0.01 -24.45
CA SER A 172 10.95 -0.29 -25.49
C SER A 172 11.99 0.81 -25.66
N LYS A 173 11.62 2.07 -25.36
CA LYS A 173 12.53 3.22 -25.35
C LYS A 173 13.41 3.30 -24.11
N GLY A 174 13.17 2.47 -23.09
CA GLY A 174 13.90 2.54 -21.81
C GLY A 174 13.56 3.77 -20.97
N GLU A 175 12.42 4.45 -21.22
CA GLU A 175 12.00 5.64 -20.46
C GLU A 175 11.76 5.34 -18.98
N PHE A 176 11.49 4.07 -18.65
CA PHE A 176 11.27 3.59 -17.28
C PHE A 176 12.55 3.22 -16.53
N ASP A 177 13.72 3.22 -17.18
CA ASP A 177 14.96 2.73 -16.55
C ASP A 177 15.61 3.71 -15.58
N ASN A 178 15.43 5.01 -15.82
CA ASN A 178 16.02 6.08 -15.01
C ASN A 178 14.96 6.86 -14.22
N LEU A 179 13.88 6.20 -13.81
CA LEU A 179 12.86 6.82 -12.97
C LEU A 179 13.38 7.06 -11.56
N ARG A 180 13.09 8.25 -11.03
CA ARG A 180 13.40 8.62 -9.64
C ARG A 180 12.68 7.66 -8.69
N GLY A 181 13.43 6.75 -8.06
CA GLY A 181 12.89 5.78 -7.11
C GLY A 181 12.63 4.39 -7.69
N LYS A 182 13.06 4.09 -8.94
CA LYS A 182 13.04 2.72 -9.47
C LYS A 182 13.80 1.77 -8.52
N GLY A 183 13.15 0.68 -8.13
CA GLY A 183 13.70 -0.33 -7.22
C GLY A 183 13.76 0.08 -5.74
N LYS A 184 13.34 1.31 -5.37
CA LYS A 184 13.22 1.73 -3.98
C LYS A 184 11.77 1.54 -3.52
N PRO A 185 11.52 1.13 -2.27
CA PRO A 185 10.17 1.08 -1.74
C PRO A 185 9.51 2.46 -1.83
N LEU A 186 8.20 2.49 -2.10
CA LEU A 186 7.44 3.73 -2.20
C LEU A 186 7.59 4.50 -0.88
N LYS A 187 8.10 5.72 -0.96
CA LYS A 187 8.44 6.55 0.22
C LYS A 187 7.29 6.79 1.19
N ASN A 188 6.05 6.60 0.73
CA ASN A 188 4.83 6.87 1.49
C ASN A 188 4.04 5.61 1.85
N LEU A 189 4.56 4.40 1.62
CA LEU A 189 3.83 3.16 1.92
C LEU A 189 3.60 2.97 3.43
N HIS A 190 4.54 3.42 4.26
CA HIS A 190 4.41 3.42 5.73
C HIS A 190 3.56 4.59 6.25
N ARG A 191 3.29 5.59 5.39
CA ARG A 191 2.52 6.79 5.73
C ARG A 191 1.02 6.60 5.52
N THR A 192 0.60 5.52 4.86
CA THR A 192 -0.80 5.12 4.84
C THR A 192 -1.13 4.53 6.21
N HIS A 193 -1.43 5.42 7.15
CA HIS A 193 -2.01 5.06 8.43
C HIS A 193 -3.30 4.28 8.13
N ASN A 194 -3.35 3.02 8.56
CA ASN A 194 -4.59 2.27 8.50
C ASN A 194 -5.54 2.92 9.51
N PRO A 195 -6.66 3.55 9.08
CA PRO A 195 -7.55 4.29 9.98
C PRO A 195 -8.21 3.39 11.03
N TYR A 196 -8.13 2.07 10.87
CA TYR A 196 -8.65 1.08 11.82
C TYR A 196 -7.62 0.59 12.84
N VAL A 197 -6.36 1.04 12.77
CA VAL A 197 -5.29 0.62 13.70
C VAL A 197 -4.87 1.83 14.53
N ASP A 198 -4.86 1.68 15.85
CA ASP A 198 -4.41 2.74 16.75
C ASP A 198 -2.98 3.19 16.44
N PHE A 199 -2.69 4.47 16.68
CA PHE A 199 -1.41 5.11 16.39
C PHE A 199 -0.22 4.37 17.00
N VAL A 200 -0.34 3.94 18.26
CA VAL A 200 0.74 3.21 18.95
C VAL A 200 1.02 1.88 18.28
N THR A 201 -0.05 1.17 17.89
CA THR A 201 0.06 -0.14 17.21
C THR A 201 0.67 0.01 15.81
N HIS A 202 0.24 1.01 15.06
CA HIS A 202 0.79 1.30 13.73
C HIS A 202 2.28 1.64 13.81
N LYS A 203 2.68 2.51 14.76
CA LYS A 203 4.08 2.88 14.94
C LYS A 203 4.94 1.70 15.40
N MET A 204 4.41 0.84 16.26
CA MET A 204 5.08 -0.41 16.65
C MET A 204 5.29 -1.32 15.44
N ASN A 205 4.25 -1.53 14.63
CA ASN A 205 4.37 -2.34 13.41
C ASN A 205 5.38 -1.74 12.42
N GLU A 206 5.42 -0.42 12.29
CA GLU A 206 6.42 0.27 11.47
C GLU A 206 7.85 -0.02 11.96
N VAL A 207 8.11 0.17 13.26
CA VAL A 207 9.43 -0.13 13.86
C VAL A 207 9.79 -1.61 13.72
N LEU A 208 8.83 -2.51 13.84
CA LEU A 208 9.06 -3.94 13.61
C LEU A 208 9.48 -4.22 12.16
N ILE A 209 8.80 -3.64 11.19
CA ILE A 209 9.13 -3.80 9.77
C ILE A 209 10.51 -3.19 9.45
N ASP A 210 10.81 -2.01 9.99
CA ASP A 210 12.11 -1.34 9.80
C ASP A 210 13.28 -2.16 10.36
N ASN A 211 13.07 -2.87 11.46
CA ASN A 211 14.04 -3.81 12.02
C ASN A 211 14.06 -5.18 11.31
N GLY A 212 13.25 -5.36 10.25
CA GLY A 212 13.17 -6.62 9.51
C GLY A 212 12.47 -7.74 10.27
N PHE A 213 11.66 -7.43 11.28
CA PHE A 213 10.93 -8.44 12.03
C PHE A 213 9.78 -9.02 11.19
N THR A 214 9.80 -10.34 11.02
CA THR A 214 8.76 -11.08 10.30
C THR A 214 7.89 -11.88 11.28
N PRO A 215 6.55 -11.82 11.17
CA PRO A 215 5.65 -12.67 11.95
C PRO A 215 6.01 -14.15 11.87
N GLY A 216 5.84 -14.89 12.98
CA GLY A 216 6.25 -16.29 13.08
C GLY A 216 5.57 -17.23 12.09
N TRP A 217 4.34 -16.93 11.64
CA TRP A 217 3.71 -17.73 10.59
C TRP A 217 4.38 -17.54 9.22
N ILE A 218 4.99 -16.37 8.94
CA ILE A 218 5.73 -16.12 7.69
C ILE A 218 7.04 -16.89 7.69
N THR A 219 7.77 -16.90 8.81
CA THR A 219 9.00 -17.69 8.94
C THR A 219 8.68 -19.17 8.78
N LEU A 220 7.61 -19.64 9.40
CA LEU A 220 7.17 -21.02 9.32
C LEU A 220 6.66 -21.40 7.91
N GLN A 221 6.01 -20.48 7.19
CA GLN A 221 5.67 -20.67 5.79
C GLN A 221 6.92 -20.91 4.93
N LYS A 222 7.96 -20.10 5.15
CA LYS A 222 9.25 -20.23 4.45
C LYS A 222 9.91 -21.57 4.76
N GLU A 223 9.94 -21.97 6.02
CA GLU A 223 10.45 -23.29 6.42
C GLU A 223 9.67 -24.43 5.74
N ILE A 224 8.34 -24.38 5.72
CA ILE A 224 7.53 -25.41 5.05
C ILE A 224 7.86 -25.47 3.55
N ALA A 225 8.05 -24.32 2.90
CA ALA A 225 8.41 -24.28 1.48
C ALA A 225 9.78 -24.92 1.23
N GLU A 226 10.79 -24.59 2.05
CA GLU A 226 12.12 -25.18 1.96
C GLU A 226 12.11 -26.69 2.23
N HIS A 227 11.38 -27.15 3.25
CA HIS A 227 11.21 -28.57 3.52
C HIS A 227 10.53 -29.32 2.36
N ARG A 228 9.51 -28.72 1.72
CA ARG A 228 8.87 -29.30 0.52
C ARG A 228 9.85 -29.41 -0.63
N GLU A 229 10.64 -28.37 -0.86
CA GLU A 229 11.66 -28.36 -1.91
C GLU A 229 12.73 -29.42 -1.66
N ASN A 230 13.22 -29.55 -0.43
CA ASN A 230 14.18 -30.58 -0.05
C ASN A 230 13.65 -32.00 -0.30
N ILE A 231 12.40 -32.29 0.06
CA ILE A 231 11.77 -33.60 -0.21
C ILE A 231 11.65 -33.83 -1.73
N LYS A 232 11.25 -32.80 -2.49
CA LYS A 232 11.15 -32.90 -3.96
C LYS A 232 12.50 -33.14 -4.62
N ASN A 233 13.53 -32.39 -4.24
CA ASN A 233 14.88 -32.54 -4.76
C ASN A 233 15.42 -33.94 -4.48
N ARG A 234 15.15 -34.50 -3.29
CA ARG A 234 15.52 -35.89 -2.97
C ARG A 234 14.79 -36.90 -3.85
N LEU A 235 13.49 -36.75 -4.03
CA LEU A 235 12.72 -37.60 -4.95
C LEU A 235 13.27 -37.54 -6.37
N ILE A 236 13.65 -36.35 -6.86
CA ILE A 236 14.27 -36.17 -8.18
C ILE A 236 15.65 -36.86 -8.23
N THR A 237 16.48 -36.70 -7.21
CA THR A 237 17.81 -37.34 -7.18
C THR A 237 17.74 -38.86 -7.11
N ASP A 238 16.75 -39.42 -6.39
CA ASP A 238 16.56 -40.86 -6.32
C ASP A 238 15.87 -41.39 -7.58
N ARG A 239 14.98 -40.60 -8.21
CA ARG A 239 14.41 -40.90 -9.53
C ARG A 239 15.48 -40.95 -10.63
N ALA A 240 16.47 -40.06 -10.61
CA ALA A 240 17.57 -40.02 -11.57
C ALA A 240 18.48 -41.25 -11.52
N LYS A 241 18.44 -42.04 -10.43
CA LYS A 241 19.17 -43.31 -10.30
C LYS A 241 18.43 -44.49 -10.93
N ILE A 242 17.16 -44.28 -11.29
CA ILE A 242 16.25 -45.30 -11.78
C ILE A 242 16.10 -45.14 -13.29
N GLY A 243 16.05 -46.26 -14.04
CA GLY A 243 15.91 -46.27 -15.50
C GLY A 243 14.55 -45.80 -16.05
N PRO A 244 14.33 -45.92 -17.38
CA PRO A 244 13.04 -45.61 -18.01
C PRO A 244 11.95 -46.60 -17.57
N LEU A 245 10.69 -46.18 -17.68
CA LEU A 245 9.53 -47.06 -17.45
C LEU A 245 9.49 -48.17 -18.53
N PRO A 246 9.14 -49.43 -18.22
CA PRO A 246 8.72 -49.99 -16.94
C PRO A 246 9.89 -50.32 -16.00
N LEU A 247 9.71 -50.02 -14.72
CA LEU A 247 10.68 -50.24 -13.66
C LEU A 247 10.99 -51.73 -13.46
N SER A 248 12.27 -52.08 -13.36
CA SER A 248 12.72 -53.40 -12.92
C SER A 248 12.28 -53.68 -11.48
N GLN A 249 12.11 -54.95 -11.11
CA GLN A 249 11.66 -55.34 -9.78
C GLN A 249 12.60 -54.82 -8.66
N GLU A 250 13.91 -54.73 -8.94
CA GLU A 250 14.90 -54.17 -8.00
C GLU A 250 14.74 -52.64 -7.85
N GLU A 251 14.44 -51.95 -8.95
CA GLU A 251 14.21 -50.50 -8.98
C GLU A 251 12.90 -50.11 -8.27
N GLN A 252 11.87 -50.96 -8.38
CA GLN A 252 10.62 -50.80 -7.65
C GLN A 252 10.84 -50.88 -6.14
N LEU A 253 11.59 -51.88 -5.68
CA LEU A 253 11.93 -52.02 -4.26
C LEU A 253 12.74 -50.83 -3.74
N PHE A 254 13.71 -50.35 -4.52
CA PHE A 254 14.49 -49.15 -4.17
C PHE A 254 13.62 -47.89 -4.06
N TRP A 255 12.65 -47.74 -4.96
CA TRP A 255 11.70 -46.62 -4.93
C TRP A 255 10.76 -46.69 -3.72
N GLU A 256 10.27 -47.89 -3.38
CA GLU A 256 9.46 -48.11 -2.18
C GLU A 256 10.24 -47.84 -0.89
N GLU A 257 11.49 -48.29 -0.79
CA GLU A 257 12.37 -47.99 0.35
C GLU A 257 12.58 -46.47 0.49
N THR A 258 12.79 -45.79 -0.63
CA THR A 258 12.92 -44.32 -0.68
C THR A 258 11.64 -43.62 -0.19
N LYS A 259 10.46 -44.11 -0.60
CA LYS A 259 9.17 -43.61 -0.08
C LYS A 259 9.05 -43.81 1.43
N ILE A 260 9.43 -44.96 1.97
CA ILE A 260 9.39 -45.24 3.42
C ILE A 260 10.32 -44.29 4.17
N ARG A 261 11.54 -44.08 3.67
CA ARG A 261 12.52 -43.16 4.25
C ARG A 261 11.97 -41.73 4.32
N LEU A 262 11.38 -41.25 3.23
CA LEU A 262 10.82 -39.90 3.14
C LEU A 262 9.49 -39.75 3.88
N ALA A 263 8.75 -40.83 4.13
CA ALA A 263 7.49 -40.79 4.87
C ALA A 263 7.66 -40.22 6.29
N VAL A 264 8.79 -40.49 6.95
CA VAL A 264 9.12 -39.94 8.27
C VAL A 264 9.24 -38.41 8.20
N GLU A 265 9.93 -37.89 7.19
CA GLU A 265 10.11 -36.44 7.00
C GLU A 265 8.80 -35.76 6.61
N VAL A 266 7.98 -36.41 5.78
CA VAL A 266 6.65 -35.92 5.41
C VAL A 266 5.74 -35.83 6.63
N LYS A 267 5.85 -36.74 7.59
CA LYS A 267 5.09 -36.66 8.85
C LYS A 267 5.46 -35.41 9.66
N ILE A 268 6.75 -35.09 9.74
CA ILE A 268 7.24 -33.87 10.41
C ILE A 268 6.74 -32.63 9.66
N LEU A 269 6.83 -32.63 8.33
CA LEU A 269 6.34 -31.55 7.48
C LEU A 269 4.83 -31.32 7.66
N ASN A 270 4.03 -32.38 7.70
CA ASN A 270 2.58 -32.28 7.89
C ASN A 270 2.23 -31.74 9.29
N SER A 271 2.99 -32.10 10.33
CA SER A 271 2.85 -31.50 11.65
C SER A 271 3.18 -29.99 11.64
N LYS A 272 4.20 -29.56 10.89
CA LYS A 272 4.47 -28.13 10.69
C LYS A 272 3.33 -27.43 9.95
N ILE A 273 2.76 -28.07 8.92
CA ILE A 273 1.60 -27.54 8.18
C ILE A 273 0.37 -27.41 9.08
N ASP A 274 0.13 -28.36 9.98
CA ASP A 274 -0.95 -28.25 10.97
C ASP A 274 -0.74 -27.05 11.89
N HIS A 275 0.47 -26.90 12.43
CA HIS A 275 0.79 -25.74 13.26
C HIS A 275 0.65 -24.42 12.50
N TYR A 276 1.11 -24.37 11.25
CA TYR A 276 0.90 -23.23 10.36
C TYR A 276 -0.58 -22.88 10.21
N ASN A 277 -1.42 -23.86 9.92
CA ASN A 277 -2.86 -23.67 9.71
C ASN A 277 -3.58 -23.13 10.95
N LEU A 278 -3.05 -23.42 12.15
CA LEU A 278 -3.56 -22.91 13.42
C LEU A 278 -3.14 -21.44 13.68
N VAL A 279 -1.95 -21.03 13.24
CA VAL A 279 -1.39 -19.70 13.54
C VAL A 279 -1.74 -18.66 12.48
N VAL A 280 -1.99 -19.09 11.24
CA VAL A 280 -2.22 -18.19 10.11
C VAL A 280 -3.53 -17.41 10.27
N PRO A 281 -3.50 -16.08 10.19
CA PRO A 281 -4.68 -15.24 10.42
C PRO A 281 -5.69 -15.26 9.26
N LEU A 282 -5.30 -15.76 8.09
CA LEU A 282 -6.11 -15.76 6.87
C LEU A 282 -6.44 -17.18 6.43
N LEU A 283 -7.73 -17.53 6.39
CA LEU A 283 -8.20 -18.85 5.94
C LEU A 283 -7.70 -19.21 4.54
N SER A 284 -7.64 -18.22 3.63
CA SER A 284 -7.15 -18.38 2.26
C SER A 284 -5.67 -18.76 2.15
N LYS A 285 -4.92 -18.59 3.23
CA LYS A 285 -3.48 -18.88 3.29
C LYS A 285 -3.17 -20.22 3.95
N GLN A 286 -4.17 -20.95 4.45
CA GLN A 286 -3.99 -22.31 4.95
C GLN A 286 -3.51 -23.26 3.84
N GLN A 287 -2.78 -24.30 4.24
CA GLN A 287 -2.15 -25.24 3.34
C GLN A 287 -2.67 -26.66 3.57
N PHE A 288 -2.80 -27.41 2.48
CA PHE A 288 -3.05 -28.84 2.55
C PHE A 288 -1.77 -29.61 2.89
N HIS A 289 -1.95 -30.77 3.51
CA HIS A 289 -0.89 -31.73 3.78
C HIS A 289 -0.16 -32.14 2.50
N PHE A 290 1.13 -32.41 2.67
CA PHE A 290 1.99 -32.92 1.63
C PHE A 290 1.72 -34.42 1.42
N ASN A 291 1.25 -34.77 0.21
CA ASN A 291 0.96 -36.15 -0.17
C ASN A 291 2.13 -36.73 -0.96
N LEU A 292 2.93 -37.57 -0.32
CA LEU A 292 4.13 -38.17 -0.91
C LEU A 292 3.83 -38.99 -2.17
N ASN A 293 2.79 -39.83 -2.13
CA ASN A 293 2.45 -40.72 -3.24
C ASN A 293 2.10 -39.95 -4.52
N LYS A 294 1.27 -38.90 -4.39
CA LYS A 294 0.85 -38.07 -5.53
C LYS A 294 2.03 -37.33 -6.18
N GLU A 295 2.95 -36.82 -5.36
CA GLU A 295 4.14 -36.13 -5.87
C GLU A 295 5.14 -37.13 -6.48
N ALA A 296 5.31 -38.31 -5.91
CA ALA A 296 6.14 -39.37 -6.46
C ALA A 296 5.61 -39.89 -7.81
N GLU A 297 4.31 -40.09 -7.94
CA GLU A 297 3.65 -40.46 -9.21
C GLU A 297 3.82 -39.37 -10.28
N LYS A 298 3.66 -38.10 -9.88
CA LYS A 298 3.85 -36.98 -10.78
C LYS A 298 5.28 -36.93 -11.32
N ILE A 299 6.28 -37.09 -10.45
CA ILE A 299 7.70 -37.11 -10.84
C ILE A 299 8.00 -38.28 -11.79
N LEU A 300 7.39 -39.45 -11.56
CA LEU A 300 7.53 -40.60 -12.47
C LEU A 300 6.95 -40.33 -13.87
N GLN A 301 5.84 -39.57 -13.97
CA GLN A 301 5.14 -39.30 -15.24
C GLN A 301 5.71 -38.12 -16.04
N THR A 302 6.49 -37.23 -15.43
CA THR A 302 6.89 -35.95 -16.06
C THR A 302 7.92 -36.13 -17.20
N GLU A 303 8.60 -37.27 -17.29
CA GLU A 303 9.54 -37.56 -18.39
C GLU A 303 8.85 -38.03 -19.68
N ASP A 304 7.63 -38.60 -19.60
CA ASP A 304 6.91 -39.11 -20.78
C ASP A 304 6.47 -37.97 -21.74
N SER A 305 6.53 -36.70 -21.33
CA SER A 305 6.11 -35.56 -22.13
C SER A 305 7.22 -34.82 -22.89
N ASP A 306 8.49 -35.08 -22.57
CA ASP A 306 9.61 -34.33 -23.17
C ASP A 306 10.24 -35.02 -24.39
N ASP A 307 9.95 -36.31 -24.63
CA ASP A 307 10.45 -37.06 -25.80
C ASP A 307 9.60 -36.87 -27.08
N ASP A 308 8.39 -36.29 -26.99
CA ASP A 308 7.48 -36.12 -28.15
C ASP A 308 7.76 -34.86 -29.01
N CYS A 309 8.86 -34.15 -28.73
CA CYS A 309 9.26 -32.91 -29.44
C CYS A 309 10.51 -33.06 -30.34
N LEU A 310 11.09 -34.26 -30.48
CA LEU A 310 12.24 -34.49 -31.38
C LEU A 310 11.92 -35.22 -32.68
N GLU A 311 10.67 -35.61 -32.91
CA GLU A 311 10.22 -36.18 -34.19
C GLU A 311 8.98 -35.45 -34.72
N ARG A 312 9.16 -34.26 -35.31
CA ARG A 312 8.25 -33.68 -36.32
C ARG A 312 8.89 -32.52 -37.08
#